data_AF-A0A963P744-F1
#
_entry.id   AF-A0A963P744-F1
#
_cell.length_a   1.000
_cell.length_b   1.000
_cell.length_c   1.000
_cell.angle_alpha   90.00
_cell.angle_beta   90.00
_cell.angle_gamma   90.00
#
_symmetry.space_group_name_H-M   'P 1'
#
loop_
_entity.id
_entity.type
_entity.pdbx_description
1 polymer ?
#
loop_
_entity_poly.entity_id
_entity_poly.type
_entity_poly.pdbx_seq_one_letter_code
_entity_poly.pdbx_strand_id
1 'polypeptide(L)'
;MTHRISAQAELEFPFIGPDTFIGRDVVLKGAEPGDAVQLAEPWQRPAGVTYFTYVRETGIVRVCCRNHTVDAVKVPAGTYGVTIEQP
;
A
#
# COMPACT_ATOMS: atom_id res chain seq x y z
N MET A 1 -25.06 3.72 6.90
CA MET A 1 -25.13 3.70 5.41
C MET A 1 -23.68 3.57 5.03
N THR A 2 -23.25 2.45 4.44
CA THR A 2 -21.83 2.23 4.25
C THR A 2 -21.26 3.26 3.27
N HIS A 3 -20.37 4.12 3.76
CA HIS A 3 -19.70 5.12 2.94
C HIS A 3 -18.41 4.52 2.39
N ARG A 4 -18.20 4.65 1.08
CA ARG A 4 -17.02 4.13 0.38
C ARG A 4 -16.17 5.29 -0.11
N ILE A 5 -14.90 5.32 0.32
CA ILE A 5 -13.89 6.26 -0.17
C ILE A 5 -12.76 5.50 -0.86
N SER A 6 -12.27 6.04 -1.97
CA SER A 6 -11.20 5.43 -2.75
C SER A 6 -10.24 6.47 -3.32
N ALA A 7 -8.97 6.11 -3.43
CA ALA A 7 -7.94 6.90 -4.10
C ALA A 7 -7.01 5.98 -4.90
N GLN A 8 -6.30 6.58 -5.86
CA GLN A 8 -5.22 5.95 -6.59
C GLN A 8 -3.98 6.83 -6.52
N ALA A 9 -2.80 6.22 -6.50
CA ALA A 9 -1.54 6.92 -6.57
C ALA A 9 -0.50 6.08 -7.32
N GLU A 10 0.38 6.77 -8.05
CA GLU A 10 1.61 6.16 -8.55
C GLU A 10 2.62 6.07 -7.41
N LEU A 11 3.07 4.86 -7.10
CA LEU A 11 4.07 4.61 -6.09
C LEU A 11 5.31 4.02 -6.72
N GLU A 12 6.46 4.52 -6.31
CA GLU A 12 7.75 3.90 -6.58
C GLU A 12 8.44 3.54 -5.25
N PHE A 13 8.95 2.31 -5.20
CA PHE A 13 9.77 1.82 -4.11
C PHE A 13 11.23 1.72 -4.57
N PRO A 14 12.21 2.04 -3.70
CA PRO A 14 13.60 1.74 -3.99
C PRO A 14 13.81 0.21 -4.00
N PHE A 15 15.04 -0.25 -4.25
CA PHE A 15 15.37 -1.64 -4.01
C PHE A 15 15.12 -1.99 -2.54
N ILE A 16 14.42 -3.10 -2.32
CA ILE A 16 14.07 -3.59 -0.99
C ILE A 16 15.04 -4.71 -0.66
N GLY A 17 15.88 -4.49 0.35
CA GLY A 17 16.81 -5.51 0.83
C GLY A 17 16.09 -6.76 1.37
N PRO A 18 16.84 -7.85 1.61
CA PRO A 18 16.30 -9.08 2.20
C PRO A 18 15.64 -8.82 3.56
N ASP A 19 14.48 -9.44 3.79
CA ASP A 19 13.62 -9.29 4.98
C ASP A 19 13.34 -7.83 5.42
N THR A 20 13.49 -6.89 4.47
CA THR A 20 13.33 -5.46 4.74
C THR A 20 11.94 -4.99 4.36
N PHE A 21 11.52 -3.92 5.02
CA PHE A 21 10.21 -3.33 4.90
C PHE A 21 10.29 -1.86 4.46
N ILE A 22 9.46 -1.46 3.48
CA ILE A 22 9.37 -0.07 3.01
C ILE A 22 7.91 0.35 2.79
N GLY A 23 7.57 1.58 3.21
CA GLY A 23 6.24 2.18 3.04
C GLY A 23 6.23 3.45 2.18
N ARG A 24 5.10 3.68 1.51
CA ARG A 24 4.77 4.88 0.74
C ARG A 24 3.36 5.35 1.07
N ASP A 25 3.14 6.66 0.99
CA ASP A 25 1.85 7.26 1.35
C ASP A 25 0.96 7.50 0.14
N VAL A 26 -0.32 7.30 0.37
CA VAL A 26 -1.42 7.67 -0.51
C VAL A 26 -2.36 8.58 0.27
N VAL A 27 -2.63 9.77 -0.27
CA VAL A 27 -3.59 10.69 0.33
C VAL A 27 -5.00 10.20 0.04
N LEU A 28 -5.79 9.96 1.09
CA LEU A 28 -7.18 9.53 1.01
C LEU A 28 -7.99 10.30 2.07
N LYS A 29 -8.54 11.45 1.67
CA LYS A 29 -9.33 12.31 2.58
C LYS A 29 -10.53 11.52 3.14
N GLY A 30 -10.74 11.60 4.45
CA GLY A 30 -11.80 10.89 5.17
C GLY A 30 -11.39 9.52 5.72
N ALA A 31 -10.16 9.05 5.46
CA ALA A 31 -9.60 7.88 6.12
C ALA A 31 -9.23 8.18 7.58
N GLU A 32 -9.59 7.31 8.50
CA GLU A 32 -9.27 7.42 9.93
C GLU A 32 -8.49 6.18 10.43
N PRO A 33 -7.56 6.34 11.40
CA PRO A 33 -6.87 5.20 12.00
C PRO A 33 -7.85 4.15 12.54
N GLY A 34 -7.64 2.89 12.16
CA GLY A 34 -8.54 1.77 12.51
C GLY A 34 -9.48 1.35 11.38
N ASP A 35 -9.61 2.17 10.33
CA ASP A 35 -10.36 1.80 9.14
C ASP A 35 -9.74 0.60 8.40
N ALA A 36 -10.60 -0.28 7.91
CA ALA A 36 -10.20 -1.40 7.07
C ALA A 36 -9.86 -0.90 5.66
N VAL A 37 -8.61 -1.08 5.24
CA VAL A 37 -8.13 -0.69 3.91
C VAL A 37 -8.06 -1.92 3.00
N GLN A 38 -8.77 -1.85 1.87
CA GLN A 38 -8.58 -2.76 0.75
C GLN A 38 -7.54 -2.18 -0.21
N LEU A 39 -6.58 -3.02 -0.61
CA LEU A 39 -5.55 -2.68 -1.59
C LEU A 39 -5.86 -3.32 -2.94
N ALA A 40 -5.90 -2.51 -3.99
CA ALA A 40 -5.74 -2.96 -5.37
C ALA A 40 -4.24 -2.87 -5.73
N GLU A 41 -3.57 -4.01 -5.73
CA GLU A 41 -2.15 -4.14 -6.09
C GLU A 41 -1.91 -3.81 -7.58
N PRO A 42 -0.69 -3.35 -7.96
CA PRO A 42 -0.33 -3.19 -9.36
C PRO A 42 -0.32 -4.54 -10.06
N TRP A 43 -0.47 -4.50 -11.39
CA TRP A 43 -0.52 -5.71 -12.22
C TRP A 43 0.73 -6.59 -12.11
N GLN A 44 1.89 -6.00 -11.78
CA GLN A 44 3.14 -6.72 -11.52
C GLN A 44 3.50 -6.70 -10.04
N ARG A 45 3.49 -7.88 -9.42
CA ARG A 45 4.10 -8.13 -8.11
C ARG A 45 5.32 -9.03 -8.26
N PRO A 46 6.52 -8.58 -7.88
CA PRO A 46 7.69 -9.45 -7.84
C PRO A 46 7.47 -10.66 -6.92
N ALA A 47 8.04 -11.81 -7.29
CA ALA A 47 7.98 -13.00 -6.45
C ALA A 47 8.62 -12.74 -5.08
N GLY A 48 8.00 -13.28 -4.02
CA GLY A 48 8.50 -13.11 -2.64
C GLY A 48 8.26 -11.74 -2.03
N VAL A 49 7.58 -10.82 -2.72
CA VAL A 49 7.13 -9.54 -2.13
C VAL A 49 5.68 -9.67 -1.69
N THR A 50 5.37 -9.23 -0.46
CA THR A 50 3.98 -9.09 0.03
C THR A 50 3.67 -7.64 0.30
N TYR A 51 2.42 -7.24 0.05
CA TYR A 51 1.93 -5.91 0.39
C TYR A 51 1.04 -5.92 1.61
N PHE A 52 1.00 -4.77 2.30
CA PHE A 52 -0.02 -4.49 3.31
C PHE A 52 -0.30 -3.00 3.40
N THR A 53 -1.48 -2.68 3.91
CA THR A 53 -1.99 -1.31 3.98
C THR A 53 -2.65 -1.02 5.31
N TYR A 54 -2.52 0.22 5.76
CA TYR A 54 -3.22 0.73 6.93
C TYR A 54 -3.35 2.25 6.85
N VAL A 55 -4.34 2.83 7.54
CA VAL A 55 -4.41 4.29 7.72
C VAL A 55 -3.35 4.69 8.75
N ARG A 56 -2.32 5.42 8.31
CA ARG A 56 -1.18 5.82 9.15
C ARG A 56 -1.56 6.96 10.09
N GLU A 57 -2.27 7.93 9.55
CA GLU A 57 -2.83 9.10 10.22
C GLU A 57 -4.03 9.58 9.42
N THR A 58 -4.87 10.43 10.01
CA THR A 58 -6.09 10.93 9.35
C THR A 58 -5.79 11.47 7.96
N GLY A 59 -6.47 10.93 6.95
CA GLY A 59 -6.32 11.30 5.56
C GLY A 59 -5.15 10.66 4.80
N ILE A 60 -4.36 9.77 5.43
CA ILE A 60 -3.17 9.15 4.83
C ILE A 60 -3.18 7.63 5.02
N VAL A 61 -3.24 6.91 3.90
CA VAL A 61 -3.06 5.46 3.85
C VAL A 61 -1.61 5.17 3.49
N ARG A 62 -0.96 4.29 4.26
CA ARG A 62 0.38 3.80 3.96
C ARG A 62 0.29 2.45 3.25
N VAL A 63 0.79 2.39 2.03
CA VAL A 63 1.01 1.15 1.27
C VAL A 63 2.43 0.70 1.48
N CYS A 64 2.59 -0.57 1.84
CA CYS A 64 3.89 -1.08 2.21
C CYS A 64 4.20 -2.39 1.54
N CYS A 65 5.50 -2.66 1.38
CA CYS A 65 6.02 -3.88 0.83
C CYS A 65 7.07 -4.49 1.76
N ARG A 66 7.06 -5.82 1.85
CA ARG A 66 8.09 -6.62 2.52
C ARG A 66 8.66 -7.63 1.53
N ASN A 67 9.99 -7.71 1.47
CA ASN A 67 10.71 -8.68 0.65
C ASN A 67 11.08 -9.90 1.50
N HIS A 68 10.54 -11.07 1.18
CA HIS A 68 10.81 -12.35 1.88
C HIS A 68 11.91 -13.17 1.22
N THR A 69 12.57 -12.64 0.18
CA THR A 69 13.66 -13.31 -0.51
C THR A 69 15.01 -13.00 0.15
N VAL A 70 16.04 -13.75 -0.25
CA VAL A 70 17.42 -13.56 0.22
C VAL A 70 18.20 -12.48 -0.55
N ASP A 71 17.64 -12.01 -1.67
CA ASP A 71 18.25 -11.01 -2.54
C ASP A 71 17.47 -9.69 -2.48
N ALA A 72 18.11 -8.59 -2.88
CA ALA A 72 17.39 -7.33 -3.02
C ALA A 72 16.45 -7.37 -4.23
N VAL A 73 15.21 -6.93 -4.06
CA VAL A 73 14.19 -6.93 -5.11
C VAL A 73 13.79 -5.50 -5.45
N LYS A 74 13.65 -5.21 -6.75
CA LYS A 74 13.02 -3.97 -7.23
C LYS A 74 11.54 -4.22 -7.45
N VAL A 75 10.70 -3.48 -6.72
CA VAL A 75 9.28 -3.38 -7.03
C VAL A 75 9.12 -2.36 -8.16
N PRO A 76 8.50 -2.73 -9.30
CA PRO A 76 8.27 -1.79 -10.38
C PRO A 76 7.36 -0.65 -9.91
N ALA A 77 7.61 0.56 -10.42
CA ALA A 77 6.66 1.65 -10.23
C ALA A 77 5.31 1.26 -10.82
N GLY A 78 4.23 1.64 -10.16
CA GLY A 78 2.89 1.29 -10.60
C GLY A 78 1.80 2.09 -9.90
N THR A 79 0.60 2.04 -10.45
CA THR A 79 -0.59 2.64 -9.84
C THR A 79 -1.18 1.68 -8.81
N TYR A 80 -1.32 2.15 -7.57
CA TYR A 80 -1.96 1.42 -6.48
C TYR A 80 -3.32 2.05 -6.19
N GLY A 81 -4.34 1.23 -5.99
CA GLY A 81 -5.65 1.67 -5.52
C GLY A 81 -5.84 1.35 -4.04
N VAL A 82 -6.35 2.30 -3.27
CA VAL A 82 -6.74 2.09 -1.87
C VAL A 82 -8.22 2.42 -1.72
N THR A 83 -8.95 1.55 -1.03
CA THR A 83 -10.39 1.71 -0.76
C THR A 83 -10.67 1.45 0.72
N ILE A 84 -11.52 2.26 1.33
CA ILE A 84 -12.04 2.04 2.68
C ILE A 84 -13.57 1.96 2.59
N GLU A 85 -14.15 1.01 3.34
CA GLU A 85 -15.59 0.88 3.56
C GLU A 85 -15.89 1.16 5.04
N GLN A 86 -16.55 2.28 5.32
CA GLN A 86 -16.94 2.73 6.67
C GLN A 86 -18.45 2.51 6.88
N PRO A 87 -18.93 2.19 8.11
CA PRO A 87 -20.35 1.93 8.40
C PRO A 87 -21.31 3.15 8.23
#